data_AF-A0A7C7YLL3-F1
#
_entry.id   AF-A0A7C7YLL3-F1
#
_cell.length_a   1.000
_cell.length_b   1.000
_cell.length_c   1.000
_cell.angle_alpha   90.00
_cell.angle_beta   90.00
_cell.angle_gamma   90.00
#
_symmetry.space_group_name_H-M   'P 1'
#
loop_
_entity.id
_entity.type
_entity.pdbx_description
1 polymer ?
#
loop_
_entity_poly.entity_id
_entity_poly.type
_entity_poly.pdbx_seq_one_letter_code
_entity_poly.pdbx_strand_id
1 'polypeptide(L)'
;MDEAQILEHLLELAGEAGMKVRAGGSGRLGDDLPPVASGVCRVRGELWVVLAEGDGLLIQIDTLADALRTHAAQFIEDRHLPPAVRTFLDPLGD
;
A
#
# COMPACT_ATOMS: atom_id res chain seq x y z
N MET A 1 -15.58 0.49 -9.08
CA MET A 1 -14.35 1.10 -8.55
C MET A 1 -13.28 0.91 -9.61
N ASP A 2 -12.66 2.00 -10.02
CA ASP A 2 -11.48 1.97 -10.89
C ASP A 2 -10.21 1.75 -10.05
N GLU A 3 -9.10 1.40 -10.69
CA GLU A 3 -7.81 1.12 -10.02
C GLU A 3 -7.35 2.29 -9.14
N ALA A 4 -7.51 3.53 -9.60
CA ALA A 4 -7.18 4.72 -8.82
C ALA A 4 -7.99 4.79 -7.52
N GLN A 5 -9.30 4.51 -7.56
CA GLN A 5 -10.16 4.49 -6.37
C GLN A 5 -9.77 3.37 -5.40
N ILE A 6 -9.32 2.23 -5.92
CA ILE A 6 -8.83 1.11 -5.10
C ILE A 6 -7.54 1.51 -4.39
N LEU A 7 -6.61 2.12 -5.12
CA LEU A 7 -5.34 2.60 -4.56
C LEU A 7 -5.58 3.65 -3.48
N GLU A 8 -6.47 4.63 -3.72
CA GLU A 8 -6.84 5.63 -2.72
C GLU A 8 -7.38 4.99 -1.44
N HIS A 9 -8.31 4.03 -1.53
CA HIS A 9 -8.81 3.33 -0.35
C HIS A 9 -7.75 2.52 0.39
N LEU A 10 -6.84 1.87 -0.32
CA LEU A 10 -5.72 1.14 0.30
C LEU A 10 -4.75 2.11 0.99
N LEU A 11 -4.53 3.31 0.44
CA LEU A 11 -3.71 4.35 1.05
C LEU A 11 -4.31 4.85 2.35
N GLU A 12 -5.64 5.07 2.37
CA GLU A 12 -6.37 5.42 3.59
C GLU A 12 -6.23 4.32 4.65
N LEU A 13 -6.47 3.06 4.28
CA LEU A 13 -6.33 1.92 5.20
C LEU A 13 -4.92 1.78 5.76
N ALA A 14 -3.90 1.95 4.93
CA ALA A 14 -2.51 1.93 5.36
C ALA A 14 -2.22 3.06 6.36
N GLY A 15 -2.74 4.26 6.11
CA GLY A 15 -2.63 5.39 7.03
C GLY A 15 -3.30 5.11 8.39
N GLU A 16 -4.51 4.54 8.37
CA GLU A 16 -5.25 4.17 9.58
C GLU A 16 -4.58 3.02 10.36
N ALA A 17 -3.95 2.08 9.65
CA ALA A 17 -3.15 1.00 10.24
C ALA A 17 -1.79 1.50 10.79
N GLY A 18 -1.48 2.79 10.67
CA GLY A 18 -0.23 3.38 11.15
C GLY A 18 0.96 3.19 10.21
N MET A 19 0.74 2.78 8.97
CA MET A 19 1.77 2.66 7.94
C MET A 19 2.05 4.01 7.29
N LYS A 20 3.31 4.24 6.92
CA LYS A 20 3.73 5.44 6.19
C LYS A 20 3.83 5.13 4.72
N VAL A 21 2.90 5.62 3.91
CA VAL A 21 2.98 5.44 2.45
C VAL A 21 3.62 6.67 1.80
N ARG A 22 4.54 6.43 0.87
CA ARG A 22 5.11 7.44 -0.02
C ARG A 22 4.84 7.03 -1.46
N ALA A 23 3.96 7.77 -2.13
CA ALA A 23 3.93 7.80 -3.59
C ALA A 23 5.02 8.73 -4.10
N GLY A 24 5.75 8.31 -5.15
CA GLY A 24 6.78 9.12 -5.78
C GLY A 24 6.29 10.53 -6.08
N GLY A 25 7.15 11.52 -5.81
CA GLY A 25 6.95 12.90 -6.23
C GLY A 25 7.09 13.97 -5.13
N SER A 26 6.87 13.69 -3.85
CA SER A 26 6.93 14.76 -2.83
C SER A 26 7.30 14.28 -1.42
N GLY A 27 8.59 14.00 -1.22
CA GLY A 27 9.13 13.86 0.12
C GLY A 27 10.63 13.83 0.10
N ARG A 28 11.27 14.97 0.37
CA ARG A 28 12.72 15.09 0.62
C ARG A 28 13.14 14.09 1.71
N LEU A 29 13.60 12.92 1.30
CA LEU A 29 14.69 12.22 1.98
C LEU A 29 15.83 12.37 0.97
N GLY A 30 16.93 12.98 1.39
CA GLY A 30 18.04 13.26 0.49
C GLY A 30 18.58 11.99 -0.13
N ASP A 31 18.16 11.69 -1.35
CA ASP A 31 18.95 11.11 -2.43
C ASP A 31 18.16 11.28 -3.74
N ASP A 32 18.86 11.67 -4.79
CA ASP A 32 18.36 12.29 -6.04
C ASP A 32 17.69 11.31 -7.02
N LEU A 33 17.07 10.23 -6.52
CA LEU A 33 16.54 9.16 -7.36
C LEU A 33 15.10 8.81 -6.97
N PRO A 34 14.13 8.86 -7.90
CA PRO A 34 12.82 8.31 -7.65
C PRO A 34 12.96 6.80 -7.34
N PRO A 35 12.12 6.24 -6.46
CA PRO A 35 12.12 4.80 -6.23
C PRO A 35 11.93 4.08 -7.56
N VAL A 36 12.84 3.16 -7.85
CA VAL A 36 12.90 2.42 -9.13
C VAL A 36 11.80 1.35 -9.19
N ALA A 37 11.34 0.89 -8.02
CA ALA A 37 10.26 -0.08 -7.88
C ALA A 37 9.48 0.16 -6.58
N SER A 38 8.19 -0.20 -6.61
CA SER A 38 7.31 -0.21 -5.45
C SER A 38 7.72 -1.31 -4.48
N GLY A 39 7.65 -1.04 -3.18
CA GLY A 39 8.01 -2.01 -2.17
C GLY A 39 7.73 -1.57 -0.74
N VAL A 40 7.94 -2.50 0.19
CA VAL A 40 7.75 -2.30 1.63
C VAL A 40 9.09 -2.33 2.32
N CYS A 41 9.35 -1.36 3.20
CA CYS A 41 10.57 -1.26 3.97
C CYS A 41 10.25 -0.88 5.42
N ARG A 42 11.11 -1.30 6.35
CA ARG A 42 11.00 -0.90 7.76
C ARG A 42 12.15 0.01 8.14
N VAL A 43 11.85 1.27 8.45
CA VAL A 43 12.85 2.29 8.80
C VAL A 43 12.64 2.68 10.25
N ARG A 44 13.68 2.49 11.09
CA ARG A 44 13.64 2.82 12.52
C ARG A 44 12.46 2.22 13.30
N GLY A 45 11.99 1.06 12.86
CA GLY A 45 10.85 0.35 13.47
C GLY A 45 9.49 0.73 12.88
N GLU A 46 9.40 1.80 12.09
CA GLU A 46 8.21 2.23 11.37
C GLU A 46 8.09 1.50 10.02
N LEU A 47 6.88 1.08 9.65
CA LEU A 47 6.62 0.47 8.35
C LEU A 47 6.38 1.55 7.30
N TRP A 48 7.17 1.49 6.23
CA TRP A 48 7.10 2.38 5.08
C TRP A 48 6.73 1.59 3.84
N VAL A 49 5.71 2.06 3.12
CA VAL A 49 5.38 1.57 1.79
C VAL A 49 5.80 2.64 0.80
N VAL A 50 6.59 2.27 -0.18
CA VAL A 50 7.07 3.17 -1.23
C VAL A 50 6.44 2.73 -2.54
N LEU A 51 5.75 3.64 -3.21
CA LEU A 51 5.13 3.40 -4.51
C LEU A 51 5.91 4.19 -5.56
N ALA A 52 6.43 3.47 -6.56
CA ALA A 52 7.15 4.09 -7.66
C ALA A 52 6.18 4.63 -8.71
N GLU A 53 6.38 5.88 -9.15
CA GLU A 53 5.58 6.48 -10.23
C GLU A 53 5.75 5.73 -11.57
N GLY A 54 6.87 5.00 -11.74
CA GLY A 54 7.11 4.16 -12.91
C GLY A 54 6.35 2.83 -12.90
N ASP A 55 5.82 2.41 -11.74
CA ASP A 55 4.99 1.21 -11.65
C ASP A 55 3.55 1.50 -12.06
N GLY A 56 2.95 0.58 -12.81
CA GLY A 56 1.53 0.64 -13.12
C GLY A 56 0.69 0.58 -11.85
N LEU A 57 -0.52 1.17 -11.88
CA LEU A 57 -1.43 1.22 -10.73
C LEU A 57 -1.67 -0.16 -10.11
N LEU A 58 -1.82 -1.22 -10.92
CA LEU A 58 -1.96 -2.60 -10.42
C LEU A 58 -0.78 -3.05 -9.55
N ILE A 59 0.45 -2.71 -9.91
CA ILE A 59 1.64 -3.11 -9.15
C ILE A 59 1.69 -2.35 -7.82
N GLN A 60 1.32 -1.07 -7.83
CA GLN A 60 1.22 -0.26 -6.62
C GLN A 60 0.13 -0.79 -5.67
N ILE A 61 -1.03 -1.15 -6.23
CA ILE A 61 -2.15 -1.76 -5.51
C ILE A 61 -1.72 -3.09 -4.90
N ASP A 62 -1.08 -3.97 -5.68
CA ASP A 62 -0.63 -5.29 -5.21
C ASP A 62 0.40 -5.16 -4.08
N THR A 63 1.38 -4.26 -4.24
CA THR A 63 2.40 -3.95 -3.21
C THR A 63 1.74 -3.48 -1.92
N LEU A 64 0.79 -2.56 -2.01
CA LEU A 64 0.12 -1.99 -0.84
C LEU A 64 -0.81 -3.01 -0.18
N ALA A 65 -1.52 -3.81 -0.97
CA ALA A 65 -2.36 -4.89 -0.50
C ALA A 65 -1.55 -6.00 0.19
N ASP A 66 -0.38 -6.36 -0.33
CA ASP A 66 0.55 -7.29 0.30
C ASP A 66 1.10 -6.75 1.63
N ALA A 67 1.50 -5.48 1.67
CA ALA A 67 1.95 -4.82 2.90
C ALA A 67 0.87 -4.85 3.99
N LEU A 68 -0.36 -4.51 3.60
CA LEU A 68 -1.54 -4.50 4.46
C LEU A 68 -1.86 -5.90 4.98
N ARG A 69 -1.89 -6.91 4.11
CA ARG A 69 -2.04 -8.32 4.52
C ARG A 69 -0.97 -8.74 5.52
N THR A 70 0.29 -8.48 5.21
CA THR A 70 1.42 -9.00 6.00
C THR A 70 1.55 -8.32 7.36
N HIS A 71 1.26 -7.01 7.44
CA HIS A 71 1.53 -6.22 8.64
C HIS A 71 0.30 -5.68 9.35
N ALA A 72 -0.88 -5.73 8.72
CA ALA A 72 -2.15 -5.25 9.26
C ALA A 72 -3.31 -6.24 9.04
N ALA A 73 -3.03 -7.54 8.88
CA ALA A 73 -4.06 -8.59 8.78
C ALA A 73 -5.16 -8.43 9.84
N GLN A 74 -4.79 -8.38 11.12
CA GLN A 74 -5.74 -8.23 12.23
C GLN A 74 -6.62 -6.96 12.14
N PHE A 75 -6.09 -5.86 11.58
CA PHE A 75 -6.81 -4.60 11.42
C PHE A 75 -7.81 -4.67 10.26
N ILE A 76 -7.44 -5.42 9.22
CA ILE A 76 -8.27 -5.66 8.03
C ILE A 76 -9.41 -6.62 8.38
N GLU A 77 -9.13 -7.68 9.13
CA GLU A 77 -10.11 -8.69 9.53
C GLU A 77 -11.25 -8.12 10.39
N ASP A 78 -10.94 -7.17 11.27
CA ASP A 78 -11.93 -6.51 12.13
C ASP A 78 -12.79 -5.48 11.38
N ARG A 79 -12.38 -5.08 10.17
CA ARG A 79 -12.99 -3.96 9.44
C ARG A 79 -13.86 -4.41 8.28
N HIS A 80 -15.00 -3.74 8.12
CA HIS A 80 -15.87 -3.96 6.96
C HIS A 80 -15.34 -3.21 5.73
N LEU A 81 -14.63 -3.92 4.86
CA LEU A 81 -14.05 -3.37 3.62
C LEU A 81 -14.97 -3.53 2.41
N PRO A 82 -14.84 -2.66 1.39
CA PRO A 82 -15.53 -2.86 0.11
C PRO A 82 -15.12 -4.19 -0.54
N PRO A 83 -16.04 -4.89 -1.25
CA PRO A 83 -15.73 -6.18 -1.86
C PRO A 83 -14.59 -6.11 -2.87
N ALA A 84 -14.49 -5.01 -3.63
CA ALA A 84 -13.40 -4.80 -4.57
C ALA A 84 -12.03 -4.77 -3.87
N VAL A 85 -11.91 -4.03 -2.76
CA VAL A 85 -10.67 -3.95 -1.95
C VAL A 85 -10.36 -5.31 -1.33
N ARG A 86 -11.38 -6.01 -0.85
CA ARG A 86 -11.24 -7.34 -0.24
C ARG A 86 -10.73 -8.37 -1.24
N THR A 87 -11.13 -8.32 -2.52
CA THR A 87 -10.57 -9.19 -3.57
C THR A 87 -9.06 -8.99 -3.77
N PHE A 88 -8.54 -7.76 -3.64
CA PHE A 88 -7.10 -7.51 -3.73
C PHE A 88 -6.34 -7.93 -2.46
N LEU A 89 -7.00 -7.85 -1.31
CA LEU A 89 -6.45 -8.31 -0.02
C LEU A 89 -6.60 -9.82 0.19
N ASP A 90 -7.46 -10.49 -0.56
CA ASP A 90 -7.75 -11.92 -0.46
C ASP A 90 -8.03 -12.48 -1.87
N PRO A 91 -7.01 -12.59 -2.73
CA PRO A 91 -7.18 -13.10 -4.10
C PRO A 91 -7.42 -14.62 -4.15
N LEU A 92 -7.13 -15.31 -3.04
CA LEU A 92 -7.39 -16.73 -2.83
C LEU A 92 -8.11 -16.86 -1.49
N GLY A 93 -9.43 -16.67 -1.50
CA GLY A 93 -10.23 -17.22 -0.41
C GLY A 93 -9.96 -18.72 -0.38
N ASP A 94 -9.48 -19.21 0.76
CA ASP A 94 -9.34 -20.66 1.03
C ASP A 94 -10.67 -21.38 0.81
#